data_AF-A0A0E9MRT3-F1
#
_entry.id   AF-A0A0E9MRT3-F1
#
_cell.length_a   1.000
_cell.length_b   1.000
_cell.length_c   1.000
_cell.angle_alpha   90.00
_cell.angle_beta   90.00
_cell.angle_gamma   90.00
#
_symmetry.space_group_name_H-M   'P 1'
#
loop_
_entity.id
_entity.type
_entity.pdbx_description
1 polymer ?
#
loop_
_entity_poly.entity_id
_entity_poly.type
_entity_poly.pdbx_seq_one_letter_code
_entity_poly.pdbx_strand_id
1 'polypeptide(L)'
;MPLHPTFQSLIDLPNQPAPKDPLDPDRKQARIAWARQAMARLKAANARDAAWSRLIADQPEEDDEALDDLSPPEQDEADAILAEIKAACDHDRWPRELYWSL
;
A
#
# COMPACT_ATOMS: atom_id res chain seq x y z
N MET A 1 -40.57 32.13 -1.22
CA MET A 1 -40.12 31.26 -0.11
C MET A 1 -38.61 31.15 -0.21
N PRO A 2 -37.83 31.51 0.83
CA PRO A 2 -36.38 31.36 0.77
C PRO A 2 -36.01 29.87 0.80
N LEU A 3 -35.07 29.47 -0.06
CA LEU A 3 -34.51 28.12 -0.08
C LEU A 3 -33.81 27.83 1.26
N HIS A 4 -33.95 26.61 1.76
CA HIS A 4 -33.28 26.17 2.99
C HIS A 4 -31.74 26.31 2.79
N PRO A 5 -31.00 26.82 3.79
CA PRO A 5 -29.59 27.20 3.65
C PRO A 5 -28.68 26.08 3.10
N THR A 6 -29.03 24.82 3.36
CA THR A 6 -28.34 23.64 2.81
C THR A 6 -28.43 23.52 1.29
N PHE A 7 -29.55 23.90 0.68
CA PHE A 7 -29.70 23.90 -0.77
C PHE A 7 -28.98 25.09 -1.41
N GLN A 8 -28.93 26.23 -0.71
CA GLN A 8 -28.15 27.38 -1.15
C GLN A 8 -26.65 27.04 -1.20
N SER A 9 -26.12 26.33 -0.20
CA SER A 9 -24.72 25.87 -0.20
C SER A 9 -24.36 24.87 -1.30
N LEU A 10 -25.34 24.16 -1.87
CA LEU A 10 -25.11 23.26 -3.01
C LEU A 10 -25.08 24.01 -4.35
N ILE A 11 -25.76 25.15 -4.44
CA ILE A 11 -25.81 26.00 -5.64
C ILE A 11 -24.59 26.93 -5.69
N ASP A 12 -24.13 27.41 -4.53
CA ASP A 12 -22.93 28.28 -4.39
C ASP A 12 -21.61 27.51 -4.35
N LEU A 13 -21.63 26.20 -4.60
CA LEU A 13 -20.40 25.41 -4.70
C LEU A 13 -19.64 25.87 -5.96
N PRO A 14 -18.47 26.53 -5.81
CA PRO A 14 -17.70 26.98 -6.95
C PRO A 14 -17.40 25.77 -7.80
N ASN A 15 -17.67 25.89 -9.11
CA ASN A 15 -17.41 24.95 -10.19
C ASN A 15 -16.20 24.06 -9.85
N GLN A 16 -16.46 22.97 -9.13
CA GLN A 16 -15.39 22.09 -8.69
C GLN A 16 -14.81 21.52 -9.98
N PRO A 17 -13.48 21.54 -10.16
CA PRO A 17 -12.88 20.95 -11.33
C PRO A 17 -13.46 19.55 -11.47
N ALA A 18 -13.98 19.24 -12.67
CA ALA A 18 -14.58 17.95 -12.96
C ALA A 18 -13.66 16.86 -12.40
N PRO A 19 -14.20 15.81 -11.74
CA PRO A 19 -13.38 14.76 -11.18
C PRO A 19 -12.47 14.26 -12.31
N LYS A 20 -11.16 14.48 -12.14
CA LYS A 20 -10.16 14.09 -13.14
C LYS A 20 -10.40 12.63 -13.50
N ASP A 21 -10.29 12.32 -14.79
CA ASP A 21 -10.56 10.98 -15.31
C ASP A 21 -9.68 9.94 -14.56
N PRO A 22 -10.23 8.84 -14.02
CA PRO A 22 -9.42 7.76 -13.44
C PRO A 22 -8.39 7.15 -14.42
N LEU A 23 -8.54 7.41 -15.73
CA LEU A 23 -7.61 7.01 -16.81
C LEU A 23 -6.60 8.09 -17.21
N ASP A 24 -6.51 9.19 -16.47
CA ASP A 24 -5.51 10.23 -16.71
C ASP A 24 -4.10 9.60 -16.88
N PRO A 25 -3.42 9.82 -18.02
CA PRO A 25 -2.14 9.18 -18.32
C PRO A 25 -1.09 9.45 -17.24
N ASP A 26 -1.16 10.59 -16.56
CA ASP A 26 -0.22 10.93 -15.51
C ASP A 26 -0.51 10.11 -14.23
N ARG A 27 -1.78 9.82 -13.93
CA ARG A 27 -2.16 8.91 -12.82
C ARG A 27 -1.76 7.48 -13.11
N LYS A 28 -1.87 7.04 -14.36
CA LYS A 28 -1.38 5.73 -14.79
C LYS A 28 0.13 5.61 -14.55
N GLN A 29 0.90 6.63 -14.90
CA GLN A 29 2.34 6.64 -14.62
C GLN A 29 2.65 6.63 -13.12
N ALA A 30 1.91 7.41 -12.32
CA ALA A 30 2.06 7.44 -10.87
C ALA A 30 1.79 6.06 -10.23
N ARG A 31 0.73 5.36 -10.68
CA ARG A 31 0.43 3.98 -10.24
C ARG A 31 1.52 2.99 -10.63
N ILE A 32 2.08 3.10 -11.84
CA ILE A 32 3.20 2.25 -12.27
C ILE A 32 4.45 2.52 -11.44
N ALA A 33 4.77 3.79 -11.17
CA ALA A 33 5.91 4.17 -10.34
C ALA A 33 5.76 3.63 -8.91
N TRP A 34 4.58 3.80 -8.32
CA TRP A 34 4.26 3.23 -7.01
C TRP A 34 4.38 1.71 -7.00
N ALA A 35 3.81 1.01 -7.97
CA ALA A 35 3.85 -0.46 -8.03
C ALA A 35 5.29 -0.99 -8.11
N ARG A 36 6.16 -0.33 -8.89
CA ARG A 36 7.58 -0.66 -8.96
C ARG A 36 8.28 -0.48 -7.62
N GLN A 37 7.99 0.61 -6.90
CA GLN A 37 8.56 0.85 -5.58
C GLN A 37 8.04 -0.15 -4.54
N ALA A 38 6.73 -0.46 -4.55
CA ALA A 38 6.14 -1.46 -3.66
C ALA A 38 6.76 -2.85 -3.86
N MET A 39 6.94 -3.29 -5.11
CA MET A 39 7.61 -4.56 -5.42
C MET A 39 9.09 -4.56 -5.02
N ALA A 40 9.79 -3.43 -5.17
CA ALA A 40 11.18 -3.31 -4.71
C ALA A 40 11.30 -3.41 -3.18
N ARG A 41 10.37 -2.78 -2.43
CA ARG A 41 10.28 -2.90 -0.97
C ARG A 41 10.01 -4.34 -0.54
N LEU A 42 9.03 -5.00 -1.17
CA LEU A 42 8.72 -6.40 -0.89
C LEU A 42 9.92 -7.33 -1.16
N LYS A 43 10.61 -7.15 -2.29
CA LYS A 43 11.81 -7.93 -2.62
C LYS A 43 12.93 -7.71 -1.59
N ALA A 44 13.11 -6.48 -1.11
CA ALA A 44 14.12 -6.19 -0.11
C ALA A 44 13.79 -6.84 1.24
N ALA A 45 12.52 -6.82 1.66
CA ALA A 45 12.06 -7.50 2.88
C ALA A 45 12.30 -9.02 2.78
N ASN A 46 11.88 -9.65 1.68
CA ASN A 46 12.08 -11.08 1.46
C ASN A 46 13.56 -11.50 1.35
N ALA A 47 14.43 -10.62 0.85
CA ALA A 47 15.87 -10.91 0.79
C ALA A 47 16.52 -10.94 2.18
N ARG A 48 16.00 -10.16 3.14
CA ARG A 48 16.46 -10.17 4.53
C ARG A 48 15.94 -11.41 5.27
N ASP A 49 14.68 -11.79 5.05
CA ASP A 49 14.11 -13.05 5.54
C ASP A 49 14.94 -14.27 5.10
N ALA A 50 15.31 -14.35 3.83
CA ALA A 50 16.18 -15.42 3.33
C ALA A 50 17.60 -15.42 3.95
N ALA A 51 18.10 -14.27 4.43
CA ALA A 51 19.35 -14.21 5.19
C ALA A 51 19.17 -14.74 6.61
N TRP A 52 18.03 -14.45 7.24
CA TRP A 52 17.63 -15.03 8.53
C TRP A 52 17.46 -16.54 8.47
N SER A 53 16.76 -17.07 7.47
CA SER A 53 16.59 -18.53 7.32
C SER A 53 17.93 -19.26 7.20
N ARG A 54 18.94 -18.64 6.56
CA ARG A 54 20.30 -19.21 6.49
C ARG A 54 21.02 -19.20 7.84
N LEU A 55 20.87 -18.13 8.62
CA LEU A 55 21.46 -18.05 9.96
C LEU A 55 20.84 -19.07 10.92
N ILE A 56 19.54 -19.33 10.78
CA ILE A 56 18.81 -20.33 11.56
C ILE A 56 19.21 -21.76 11.14
N ALA A 57 19.33 -22.03 9.84
CA ALA A 57 19.74 -23.35 9.34
C ALA A 57 21.17 -23.75 9.71
N ASP A 58 22.02 -22.79 10.07
CA ASP A 58 23.39 -23.03 10.56
C ASP A 58 23.44 -23.33 12.07
N GLN A 59 22.31 -23.25 12.79
CA GLN A 59 22.22 -23.59 14.21
C GLN A 59 21.94 -25.11 14.42
N PRO A 60 22.52 -25.72 15.47
CA PRO A 60 22.24 -27.12 15.81
C PRO A 60 20.77 -27.32 16.22
N GLU A 61 20.15 -28.40 15.72
CA GLU A 61 18.71 -28.78 15.83
C GLU A 61 18.17 -29.01 17.26
N GLU A 62 18.84 -28.58 18.34
CA GLU A 62 18.49 -29.04 19.69
C GLU A 62 17.29 -28.34 20.37
N ASP A 63 16.62 -27.36 19.75
CA ASP A 63 15.47 -26.69 20.40
C ASP A 63 14.45 -26.10 19.42
N ASP A 64 13.59 -26.95 18.85
CA ASP A 64 12.50 -26.56 17.95
C ASP A 64 11.48 -25.61 18.63
N GLU A 65 11.34 -25.66 19.96
CA GLU A 65 10.40 -24.81 20.73
C GLU A 65 10.87 -23.35 20.84
N ALA A 66 12.18 -23.10 20.72
CA ALA A 66 12.76 -21.75 20.74
C ALA A 66 12.70 -21.03 19.37
N LEU A 67 12.45 -21.76 18.27
CA LEU A 67 12.34 -21.19 16.93
C LEU A 67 10.98 -20.54 16.65
N ASP A 68 9.88 -21.06 17.21
CA ASP A 68 8.52 -20.57 16.95
C ASP A 68 8.28 -19.14 17.52
N ASP A 69 9.01 -18.75 18.57
CA ASP A 69 8.96 -17.39 19.15
C ASP A 69 9.82 -16.37 18.37
N LEU A 70 10.62 -16.84 17.40
CA LEU A 70 11.45 -16.01 16.52
C LEU A 70 10.73 -15.75 15.19
N SER A 71 9.46 -15.31 15.21
CA SER A 71 8.93 -14.61 14.03
C SER A 71 9.83 -13.40 13.77
N PRO A 72 10.58 -13.35 12.66
CA PRO A 72 11.48 -12.24 12.42
C PRO A 72 10.62 -10.98 12.32
N PRO A 73 10.95 -9.87 13.00
CA PRO A 73 10.21 -8.61 12.91
C PRO A 73 10.10 -8.06 11.46
N GLU A 74 10.84 -8.67 10.53
CA GLU A 74 10.87 -8.39 9.10
C GLU A 74 9.74 -9.09 8.31
N GLN A 75 9.13 -10.16 8.83
CA GLN A 75 7.95 -10.80 8.22
C GLN A 75 6.70 -9.90 8.32
N ASP A 76 6.50 -9.23 9.46
CA ASP A 76 5.43 -8.25 9.63
C ASP A 76 5.55 -7.09 8.61
N GLU A 77 6.78 -6.67 8.30
CA GLU A 77 7.05 -5.64 7.28
C GLU A 77 6.69 -6.15 5.87
N ALA A 78 7.08 -7.38 5.52
CA ALA A 78 6.75 -8.00 4.25
C ALA A 78 5.23 -8.18 4.07
N ASP A 79 4.55 -8.63 5.12
CA ASP A 79 3.10 -8.83 5.13
C ASP A 79 2.33 -7.51 5.03
N ALA A 80 2.80 -6.45 5.69
CA ALA A 80 2.23 -5.12 5.56
C ALA A 80 2.34 -4.60 4.12
N ILE A 81 3.50 -4.76 3.46
CA ILE A 81 3.70 -4.37 2.06
C ILE A 81 2.81 -5.20 1.13
N LEU A 82 2.68 -6.50 1.39
CA LEU A 82 1.82 -7.38 0.61
C LEU A 82 0.34 -6.99 0.75
N ALA A 83 -0.10 -6.63 1.95
CA ALA A 83 -1.45 -6.14 2.21
C ALA A 83 -1.74 -4.82 1.47
N GLU A 84 -0.78 -3.88 1.43
CA GLU A 84 -0.89 -2.65 0.63
C GLU A 84 -1.07 -2.95 -0.86
N ILE A 85 -0.25 -3.83 -1.43
CA ILE A 85 -0.33 -4.24 -2.83
C ILE A 85 -1.68 -4.91 -3.12
N LYS A 86 -2.11 -5.82 -2.24
CA LYS A 86 -3.38 -6.53 -2.39
C LYS A 86 -4.57 -5.58 -2.33
N ALA A 87 -4.57 -4.62 -1.39
CA ALA A 87 -5.62 -3.61 -1.31
C ALA A 87 -5.72 -2.77 -2.60
N ALA A 88 -4.58 -2.41 -3.20
CA ALA A 88 -4.55 -1.68 -4.47
C ALA A 88 -5.07 -2.54 -5.65
N CYS A 89 -4.67 -3.82 -5.73
CA CYS A 89 -5.05 -4.71 -6.83
C CYS A 89 -6.49 -5.23 -6.74
N ASP A 90 -6.91 -5.69 -5.56
CA ASP A 90 -8.17 -6.41 -5.38
C ASP A 90 -9.35 -5.47 -5.08
N HIS A 91 -9.06 -4.29 -4.53
CA HIS A 91 -10.08 -3.36 -4.05
C HIS A 91 -9.96 -1.96 -4.63
N ASP A 92 -9.06 -1.74 -5.61
CA ASP A 92 -8.75 -0.43 -6.19
C ASP A 92 -8.40 0.63 -5.13
N ARG A 93 -7.88 0.22 -3.97
CA ARG A 93 -7.53 1.07 -2.83
C ARG A 93 -6.08 1.56 -2.94
N TRP A 94 -5.84 2.44 -3.89
CA TRP A 94 -4.55 3.09 -4.05
C TRP A 94 -4.22 4.01 -2.86
N PRO A 95 -2.94 4.27 -2.58
CA PRO A 95 -2.54 5.35 -1.67
C PRO A 95 -3.23 6.67 -2.00
N ARG A 96 -3.57 7.44 -0.96
CA ARG A 96 -4.35 8.68 -1.10
C ARG A 96 -3.69 9.66 -2.06
N GLU A 97 -2.37 9.78 -1.98
CA GLU A 97 -1.60 10.63 -2.87
C GLU A 97 -1.89 10.30 -4.34
N LEU A 98 -2.11 9.04 -4.74
CA LEU A 98 -2.32 8.67 -6.14
C LEU A 98 -3.72 9.00 -6.69
N TYR A 99 -4.70 9.30 -5.84
CA TYR A 99 -6.03 9.75 -6.30
C TYR A 99 -6.06 11.24 -6.65
N TRP A 100 -5.27 12.05 -5.94
CA TRP A 100 -5.32 13.51 -6.01
C TRP A 100 -4.00 14.15 -6.45
N SER A 101 -2.93 13.36 -6.57
CA SER A 101 -1.70 13.80 -7.22
C SER A 101 -1.98 13.95 -8.70
N LEU A 102 -1.56 15.12 -9.21
CA LEU A 102 -1.86 15.76 -10.49
C LEU A 102 -3.08 16.66 -10.39
#